data_AF-A0A959DKY3-F1
#
_entry.id   AF-A0A959DKY3-F1
#
_cell.length_a   1.000
_cell.length_b   1.000
_cell.length_c   1.000
_cell.angle_alpha   90.00
_cell.angle_beta   90.00
_cell.angle_gamma   90.00
#
_symmetry.space_group_name_H-M   'P 1'
#
loop_
_entity.id
_entity.type
_entity.pdbx_description
1 polymer ?
#
loop_
_entity_poly.entity_id
_entity_poly.type
_entity_poly.pdbx_seq_one_letter_code
_entity_poly.pdbx_strand_id
1 'polypeptide(L)'
;MRRPVIVHRQMYYLQAIKQKPLNASHRLILLEVGIAEAILLIGLWFLNEYAASLLSWIIPALCTGILVISLIVEWVERSSVPRWYYWLMAVVGLIPLLVFVFFFFLQEGRLEWMQSPF
;
A
#
# COMPACT_ATOMS: atom_id res chain seq x y z
N MET A 1 -12.31 47.57 0.48
CA MET A 1 -12.93 46.24 0.32
C MET A 1 -12.52 45.34 1.48
N ARG A 2 -13.39 45.14 2.49
CA ARG A 2 -13.12 44.23 3.62
C ARG A 2 -13.46 42.80 3.20
N ARG A 3 -12.47 41.91 3.11
CA ARG A 3 -12.73 40.48 2.93
C ARG A 3 -13.41 39.94 4.20
N PRO A 4 -14.48 39.12 4.10
CA PRO A 4 -15.19 38.63 5.27
C PRO A 4 -14.29 37.69 6.10
N VAL A 5 -14.14 38.00 7.39
CA VAL A 5 -13.32 37.28 8.40
C VAL A 5 -13.66 35.78 8.47
N ILE A 6 -14.87 35.41 8.05
CA ILE A 6 -15.39 34.03 8.05
C ILE A 6 -14.56 33.11 7.15
N VAL A 7 -14.07 33.60 6.01
CA VAL A 7 -13.32 32.78 5.03
C VAL A 7 -11.95 32.38 5.57
N HIS A 8 -11.31 33.25 6.34
CA HIS A 8 -9.99 32.96 6.90
C HIS A 8 -10.05 31.84 7.95
N ARG A 9 -11.10 31.82 8.79
CA ARG A 9 -11.28 30.79 9.83
C ARG A 9 -11.56 29.40 9.24
N GLN A 10 -12.40 29.33 8.20
CA GLN A 10 -12.74 28.10 7.48
C GLN A 10 -11.49 27.42 6.88
N MET A 11 -10.53 28.20 6.35
CA MET A 11 -9.29 27.62 5.81
C MET A 11 -8.44 26.90 6.87
N TYR A 12 -8.34 27.42 8.09
CA TYR A 12 -7.59 26.76 9.17
C TYR A 12 -8.23 25.44 9.60
N TYR A 13 -9.56 25.36 9.69
CA TYR A 13 -10.25 24.12 10.06
C TYR A 13 -10.08 23.02 9.02
N LEU A 14 -10.09 23.36 7.73
CA LEU A 14 -9.86 22.40 6.66
C LEU A 14 -8.41 21.87 6.65
N GLN A 15 -7.44 22.72 7.01
CA GLN A 15 -6.03 22.31 7.13
C GLN A 15 -5.79 21.42 8.36
N ALA A 16 -6.48 21.67 9.47
CA ALA A 16 -6.36 20.87 10.70
C ALA A 16 -6.89 19.43 10.54
N ILE A 17 -7.92 19.22 9.71
CA ILE A 17 -8.45 17.86 9.42
C ILE A 17 -7.48 17.06 8.54
N LYS A 18 -6.80 17.71 7.58
CA LYS A 18 -5.82 17.06 6.69
C LYS A 18 -4.60 16.48 7.41
N GLN A 19 -4.16 17.11 8.51
CA GLN A 19 -2.88 16.79 9.15
C GLN A 19 -3.00 15.90 10.39
N LYS A 20 -4.20 15.38 10.70
CA LYS A 20 -4.38 14.55 11.89
C LYS A 20 -3.43 13.33 11.80
N PRO A 21 -2.49 13.19 12.76
CA PRO A 21 -1.49 12.12 12.72
C PRO A 21 -2.18 10.76 12.81
N LEU A 22 -1.43 9.71 12.44
CA LEU A 22 -1.92 8.34 12.44
C LEU A 22 -2.45 7.96 13.85
N ASN A 23 -3.77 7.96 14.02
CA ASN A 23 -4.39 7.55 15.27
C ASN A 23 -4.12 6.05 15.52
N ALA A 24 -4.16 5.62 16.78
CA ALA A 24 -3.98 4.21 17.15
C ALA A 24 -4.87 3.25 16.35
N SER A 25 -6.10 3.68 16.02
CA SER A 25 -7.02 2.93 15.16
C SER A 25 -6.46 2.65 13.76
N HIS A 26 -5.83 3.63 13.10
CA HIS A 26 -5.28 3.44 11.76
C HIS A 26 -4.06 2.52 11.77
N ARG A 27 -3.25 2.55 12.84
CA ARG A 27 -2.13 1.60 12.99
C ARG A 27 -2.60 0.16 13.07
N LEU A 28 -3.71 -0.07 13.77
CA LEU A 28 -4.33 -1.40 13.85
C LEU A 28 -4.85 -1.84 12.49
N ILE A 29 -5.50 -0.94 11.73
CA ILE A 29 -5.97 -1.23 10.37
C ILE A 29 -4.80 -1.61 9.46
N LEU A 30 -3.68 -0.88 9.50
CA LEU A 30 -2.49 -1.21 8.69
C LEU A 30 -1.95 -2.61 9.02
N LEU A 31 -1.90 -2.97 10.31
CA LEU A 31 -1.47 -4.30 10.75
C LEU A 31 -2.47 -5.38 10.33
N GLU A 32 -3.77 -5.14 10.53
CA GLU A 32 -4.84 -6.07 10.17
C GLU A 32 -4.82 -6.37 8.67
N VAL A 33 -4.77 -5.34 7.83
CA VAL A 33 -4.68 -5.49 6.38
C VAL A 33 -3.42 -6.22 5.97
N GLY A 34 -2.25 -5.84 6.50
CA GLY A 34 -0.98 -6.50 6.15
C GLY A 34 -0.92 -7.96 6.59
N ILE A 35 -1.46 -8.29 7.77
CA ILE A 35 -1.53 -9.68 8.26
C ILE A 35 -2.53 -10.48 7.45
N ALA A 36 -3.72 -9.94 7.18
CA ALA A 36 -4.74 -10.62 6.37
C ALA A 36 -4.21 -10.89 4.95
N GLU A 37 -3.58 -9.91 4.32
CA GLU A 37 -2.94 -10.05 3.02
C GLU A 37 -1.85 -11.13 3.05
N ALA A 38 -0.98 -11.12 4.05
CA ALA A 38 0.06 -12.15 4.21
C ALA A 38 -0.55 -13.55 4.33
N ILE A 39 -1.58 -13.73 5.18
CA ILE A 39 -2.26 -15.03 5.34
C ILE A 39 -2.86 -15.50 4.02
N LEU A 40 -3.55 -14.62 3.30
CA LEU A 40 -4.17 -14.96 2.01
C LEU A 40 -3.12 -15.34 0.96
N LEU A 41 -2.03 -14.58 0.85
CA LEU A 41 -0.95 -14.87 -0.08
C LEU A 41 -0.21 -16.16 0.29
N ILE A 42 0.12 -16.37 1.56
CA ILE A 42 0.73 -17.62 2.04
C ILE A 42 -0.17 -18.81 1.69
N GLY A 43 -1.47 -18.71 1.97
CA GLY A 43 -2.43 -19.75 1.58
C GLY A 43 -2.44 -19.98 0.08
N LEU A 44 -2.40 -18.93 -0.72
CA LEU A 44 -2.34 -19.03 -2.17
C LEU A 44 -1.04 -19.68 -2.67
N TRP A 45 0.10 -19.42 -2.03
CA TRP A 45 1.38 -20.08 -2.35
C TRP A 45 1.29 -21.60 -2.23
N PHE A 46 0.56 -22.11 -1.23
CA PHE A 46 0.33 -23.55 -1.07
C PHE A 46 -0.68 -24.13 -2.07
N LEU A 47 -1.59 -23.32 -2.61
CA LEU A 47 -2.62 -23.77 -3.55
C LEU A 47 -2.15 -23.70 -5.01
N ASN A 48 -1.48 -22.61 -5.38
CA ASN A 48 -1.03 -22.33 -6.73
C ASN A 48 0.14 -21.34 -6.73
N GLU A 49 1.34 -21.87 -6.87
CA GLU A 49 2.59 -21.11 -6.87
C GLU A 49 2.66 -20.06 -8.00
N TYR A 50 2.14 -20.38 -9.19
CA TYR A 50 2.11 -19.45 -10.33
C TYR A 50 1.23 -18.22 -10.04
N ALA A 51 0.01 -18.44 -9.55
CA ALA A 51 -0.90 -17.33 -9.23
C ALA A 51 -0.36 -16.49 -8.07
N ALA A 52 0.20 -17.13 -7.04
CA ALA A 52 0.77 -16.45 -5.88
C ALA A 52 1.98 -15.59 -6.25
N SER A 53 2.92 -16.14 -7.03
CA SER A 53 4.10 -15.42 -7.49
C SER A 53 3.73 -14.26 -8.41
N LEU A 54 2.78 -14.45 -9.33
CA LEU A 54 2.28 -13.38 -10.20
C LEU A 54 1.64 -12.23 -9.42
N LEU A 55 0.75 -12.53 -8.47
CA LEU A 55 0.12 -11.50 -7.62
C LEU A 55 1.14 -10.76 -6.77
N SER A 56 2.16 -11.47 -6.30
CA SER A 56 3.25 -10.88 -5.52
C SER A 56 4.09 -9.88 -6.30
N TRP A 57 3.99 -9.85 -7.63
CA TRP A 57 4.63 -8.83 -8.48
C TRP A 57 3.66 -7.75 -8.97
N ILE A 58 2.42 -8.13 -9.31
CA ILE A 58 1.42 -7.19 -9.82
C ILE A 58 0.99 -6.19 -8.74
N ILE A 59 0.67 -6.66 -7.52
CA ILE A 59 0.17 -5.78 -6.45
C ILE A 59 1.20 -4.69 -6.11
N PRO A 60 2.48 -5.00 -5.85
CA PRO A 60 3.49 -3.98 -5.59
C PRO A 60 3.71 -3.02 -6.75
N ALA A 61 3.67 -3.50 -8.00
CA ALA A 61 3.81 -2.65 -9.18
C ALA A 61 2.66 -1.64 -9.27
N LEU A 62 1.41 -2.09 -9.04
CA LEU A 62 0.24 -1.22 -9.02
C LEU A 62 0.31 -0.20 -7.86
N CYS A 63 0.60 -0.66 -6.64
CA CYS A 63 0.75 0.20 -5.48
C CYS A 63 1.85 1.25 -5.70
N THR A 64 2.98 0.86 -6.29
CA THR A 64 4.08 1.78 -6.61
C THR A 64 3.67 2.80 -7.67
N GLY A 65 2.97 2.37 -8.73
CA GLY A 65 2.43 3.28 -9.74
C GLY A 65 1.47 4.32 -9.15
N ILE A 66 0.55 3.88 -8.29
CA ILE A 66 -0.38 4.77 -7.59
C ILE A 66 0.36 5.70 -6.63
N LEU A 67 1.35 5.20 -5.88
CA LEU A 67 2.17 6.01 -4.99
C LEU A 67 2.93 7.09 -5.74
N VAL A 68 3.59 6.75 -6.85
CA VAL A 68 4.34 7.70 -7.68
C VAL A 68 3.40 8.79 -8.22
N ILE A 69 2.25 8.41 -8.79
CA ILE A 69 1.28 9.38 -9.30
C ILE A 69 0.76 10.27 -8.16
N SER A 70 0.44 9.69 -7.00
CA SER A 70 -0.06 10.42 -5.84
C SER A 70 0.97 11.44 -5.33
N LEU A 71 2.24 11.05 -5.28
CA LEU A 71 3.34 11.94 -4.89
C LEU A 71 3.58 13.06 -5.90
N ILE A 72 3.51 12.76 -7.21
CA ILE A 72 3.60 13.78 -8.27
C ILE A 72 2.45 14.80 -8.13
N VAL A 73 1.22 14.32 -7.96
CA VAL A 73 0.05 15.18 -7.79
C VAL A 73 0.17 16.03 -6.53
N GLU A 74 0.60 15.46 -5.41
CA GLU A 74 0.81 16.21 -4.17
C GLU A 74 1.91 17.28 -4.28
N TRP A 75 2.90 17.05 -5.17
CA TRP A 75 3.94 18.03 -5.43
C TRP A 75 3.45 19.20 -6.30
N VAL A 76 2.59 18.94 -7.27
CA VAL A 76 2.00 19.99 -8.14
C VAL A 76 0.97 20.83 -7.40
N GLU A 77 0.06 20.17 -6.69
CA GLU A 77 -0.97 20.82 -5.90
C GLU A 77 -1.08 20.12 -4.56
N ARG A 78 -1.19 20.88 -3.47
CA ARG A 78 -1.18 20.32 -2.11
C ARG A 78 -2.45 19.50 -1.88
N SER A 79 -2.38 18.25 -2.32
CA SER A 79 -3.46 17.27 -2.38
C SER A 79 -4.06 17.02 -1.00
N SER A 80 -5.33 16.64 -0.98
CA SER A 80 -6.09 16.33 0.25
C SER A 80 -5.94 14.88 0.70
N VAL A 81 -5.01 14.13 0.10
CA VAL A 81 -4.79 12.74 0.46
C VAL A 81 -4.18 12.67 1.86
N PRO A 82 -4.82 11.95 2.80
CA PRO A 82 -4.32 11.83 4.16
C PRO A 82 -3.08 10.94 4.22
N ARG A 83 -2.11 11.28 5.07
CA ARG A 83 -0.81 10.59 5.17
C ARG A 83 -0.90 9.08 5.44
N TRP A 84 -1.97 8.61 6.09
CA TRP A 84 -2.16 7.19 6.39
C TRP A 84 -2.42 6.35 5.13
N TYR A 85 -2.96 6.95 4.07
CA TYR A 85 -3.19 6.26 2.80
C TYR A 85 -1.88 5.83 2.14
N TYR A 86 -0.85 6.70 2.19
CA TYR A 86 0.48 6.36 1.70
C TYR A 86 1.09 5.18 2.46
N TRP A 87 0.90 5.12 3.78
CA TRP A 87 1.32 3.98 4.58
C TRP A 87 0.55 2.70 4.24
N LEU A 88 -0.76 2.80 3.99
CA LEU A 88 -1.55 1.65 3.55
C LEU A 88 -1.02 1.11 2.22
N MET A 89 -0.80 1.98 1.24
CA MET A 89 -0.27 1.59 -0.06
C MET A 89 1.14 0.99 0.04
N ALA A 90 1.99 1.52 0.94
CA ALA A 90 3.29 0.94 1.19
C ALA A 90 3.20 -0.46 1.82
N VAL A 91 2.31 -0.66 2.80
CA VAL A 91 2.10 -1.99 3.42
C VAL A 91 1.58 -2.98 2.39
N VAL A 92 0.51 -2.63 1.66
CA VAL A 92 -0.09 -3.50 0.63
C VAL A 92 0.88 -3.79 -0.51
N GLY A 93 1.75 -2.83 -0.86
CA GLY A 93 2.80 -3.09 -1.85
C GLY A 93 3.95 -3.93 -1.31
N LEU A 94 4.31 -3.79 -0.04
CA LEU A 94 5.52 -4.42 0.50
C LEU A 94 5.28 -5.86 0.97
N ILE A 95 4.12 -6.15 1.55
CA ILE A 95 3.81 -7.49 2.08
C ILE A 95 3.88 -8.58 0.99
N PRO A 96 3.29 -8.43 -0.21
CA PRO A 96 3.39 -9.45 -1.25
C PRO A 96 4.83 -9.72 -1.69
N LEU A 97 5.68 -8.67 -1.75
CA LEU A 97 7.11 -8.84 -2.03
C LEU A 97 7.81 -9.63 -0.93
N LEU A 98 7.53 -9.34 0.34
CA LEU A 98 8.12 -10.07 1.46
C LEU A 98 7.72 -11.54 1.46
N VAL A 99 6.44 -11.83 1.17
CA VAL A 99 5.96 -13.22 1.06
C VAL A 99 6.63 -13.92 -0.13
N PHE A 100 6.73 -13.27 -1.28
CA PHE A 100 7.45 -13.82 -2.44
C PHE A 100 8.91 -14.13 -2.12
N VAL A 101 9.63 -13.18 -1.53
CA VAL A 101 11.04 -13.37 -1.17
C VAL A 101 11.17 -14.53 -0.18
N PHE A 102 10.30 -14.62 0.82
CA PHE A 102 10.29 -15.71 1.78
C PHE A 102 10.11 -17.08 1.10
N PHE A 103 9.10 -17.23 0.24
CA PHE A 103 8.84 -18.50 -0.45
C PHE A 103 9.90 -18.82 -1.51
N PHE A 104 10.40 -17.81 -2.21
CA PHE A 104 11.49 -17.97 -3.17
C PHE A 104 12.74 -18.54 -2.50
N PHE A 105 13.12 -18.03 -1.32
CA PHE A 105 14.24 -18.61 -0.55
C PHE A 105 13.90 -19.99 0.02
N LEU A 106 12.67 -20.21 0.48
CA LEU A 106 12.22 -21.49 1.02
C LEU A 106 12.28 -22.62 -0.04
N GLN A 107 11.97 -22.29 -1.29
CA GLN A 107 12.03 -23.22 -2.43
C GLN A 107 13.40 -23.21 -3.13
N GLU A 108 14.44 -22.60 -2.55
CA GLU A 108 15.79 -22.52 -3.13
C GLU A 108 15.81 -21.87 -4.54
N GLY A 109 14.87 -20.96 -4.81
CA GLY A 109 14.68 -20.31 -6.10
C GLY A 109 14.10 -21.22 -7.19
N ARG A 110 13.66 -22.43 -6.84
CA ARG A 110 13.13 -23.43 -7.76
C ARG A 110 11.61 -23.36 -7.85
N LEU A 111 11.13 -22.31 -8.53
CA LEU A 111 9.70 -22.15 -8.81
C LEU A 111 9.20 -23.28 -9.73
N GLU A 112 8.16 -24.02 -9.34
CA GLU A 112 7.69 -25.21 -10.06
C GLU A 112 7.27 -24.87 -11.49
N TRP A 113 6.61 -23.74 -11.69
CA TRP A 113 6.12 -23.30 -13.01
C TRP A 113 7.25 -22.80 -13.93
N MET A 114 8.43 -22.50 -13.41
CA MET A 114 9.61 -22.16 -14.21
C MET A 114 10.41 -23.40 -14.62
N GLN A 115 10.19 -24.52 -13.95
CA GLN A 115 10.79 -25.79 -14.32
C GLN A 115 9.95 -26.39 -15.45
N SER A 116 10.46 -26.23 -16.67
CA SER A 116 9.90 -26.88 -17.86
C SER A 116 9.57 -28.35 -17.57
N PRO A 117 8.33 -28.82 -17.82
CA PRO A 117 8.01 -30.24 -17.75
C PRO A 117 8.51 -31.03 -18.96
N PHE A 118 9.27 -30.38 -19.87
CA PHE A 118 9.90 -30.99 -21.04
C PHE A 118 11.39 -31.16 -20.81
#